data_AF-A0A944BKC4-F1
#
_entry.id   AF-A0A944BKC4-F1
#
_cell.length_a   1.000
_cell.length_b   1.000
_cell.length_c   1.000
_cell.angle_alpha   90.00
_cell.angle_beta   90.00
_cell.angle_gamma   90.00
#
_symmetry.space_group_name_H-M   'P 1'
#
loop_
_entity.id
_entity.type
_entity.pdbx_description
1 polymer ?
#
loop_
_entity_poly.entity_id
_entity_poly.type
_entity_poly.pdbx_seq_one_letter_code
_entity_poly.pdbx_strand_id
1 'polypeptide(L)'
;MKDELSFYAVDTKTLEEKIMTKDLLMGRELAAELERFGQHLGTLYFDKVYMGDIFKKLEELTGAPFKFLLGMGARRLEPCGPITYCGRQIPAELGEYVFQIDNIQKLMNKAEPTEKESEIIAKWKAFCEKIQLDKEPNCLDAIKKYIGKFRDRTPELISVYTRC
;
A
#
# COMPACT_ATOMS: atom_id res chain seq x y z
N MET A 1 9.49 -15.02 3.31
CA MET A 1 9.63 -13.85 2.42
C MET A 1 8.78 -12.76 3.05
N LYS A 2 9.41 -11.64 3.41
CA LYS A 2 8.86 -10.53 4.20
C LYS A 2 8.32 -9.47 3.25
N ASP A 3 7.09 -9.01 3.50
CA ASP A 3 6.46 -7.96 2.71
C ASP A 3 6.34 -6.69 3.54
N GLU A 4 6.96 -5.61 3.08
CA GLU A 4 7.10 -4.36 3.84
C GLU A 4 6.63 -3.17 3.00
N LEU A 5 5.79 -2.33 3.62
CA LEU A 5 5.32 -1.07 3.05
C LEU A 5 5.73 0.06 3.99
N SER A 6 6.74 0.82 3.58
CA SER A 6 7.29 1.93 4.34
C SER A 6 6.85 3.26 3.76
N PHE A 7 6.61 4.25 4.63
CA PHE A 7 6.28 5.62 4.23
C PHE A 7 7.34 6.59 4.70
N TYR A 8 7.72 7.51 3.82
CA TYR A 8 8.69 8.55 4.06
C TYR A 8 8.11 9.92 3.70
N ALA A 9 8.44 10.94 4.49
CA ALA A 9 8.26 12.33 4.10
C ALA A 9 9.58 12.88 3.56
N VAL A 10 9.56 13.43 2.36
CA VAL A 10 10.71 14.10 1.74
C VAL A 10 10.18 15.22 0.86
N ASP A 11 10.83 16.38 0.88
CA ASP A 11 10.43 17.47 -0.01
C ASP A 11 10.83 17.14 -1.47
N THR A 12 10.06 17.67 -2.42
CA THR A 12 10.25 17.42 -3.86
C THR A 12 11.66 17.72 -4.32
N LYS A 13 12.26 18.82 -3.84
CA LYS A 13 13.58 19.25 -4.27
C LYS A 13 14.64 18.24 -3.83
N THR A 14 14.61 17.82 -2.57
CA THR A 14 15.51 16.77 -2.06
C THR A 14 15.35 15.46 -2.81
N LEU A 15 14.11 15.03 -3.07
CA LEU A 15 13.84 13.81 -3.83
C LEU A 15 14.45 13.88 -5.23
N GLU A 16 14.18 14.95 -5.96
CA GLU A 16 14.61 15.10 -7.37
C GLU A 16 16.11 15.34 -7.50
N GLU A 17 16.72 16.18 -6.65
CA GLU A 17 18.12 16.59 -6.80
C GLU A 17 19.12 15.64 -6.13
N LYS A 18 18.74 14.95 -5.04
CA LYS A 18 19.68 14.16 -4.22
C LYS A 18 19.46 12.66 -4.25
N ILE A 19 18.22 12.21 -4.47
CA ILE A 19 17.85 10.79 -4.40
C ILE A 19 17.70 10.23 -5.81
N MET A 20 16.83 10.83 -6.63
CA MET A 20 16.52 10.34 -7.98
C MET A 20 17.65 10.55 -9.00
N THR A 21 18.66 11.36 -8.66
CA THR A 21 19.89 11.51 -9.44
C THR A 21 20.87 10.35 -9.28
N LYS A 22 20.65 9.46 -8.30
CA LYS A 22 21.51 8.32 -8.02
C LYS A 22 21.09 7.09 -8.82
N ASP A 23 22.08 6.31 -9.24
CA ASP A 23 21.89 5.01 -9.88
C ASP A 23 21.53 3.95 -8.81
N LEU A 24 20.27 3.98 -8.34
CA LEU A 24 19.78 3.09 -7.28
C LEU A 24 19.21 1.81 -7.89
N LEU A 25 19.83 0.67 -7.57
CA LEU A 25 19.52 -0.62 -8.18
C LEU A 25 18.44 -1.39 -7.42
N MET A 26 18.23 -1.11 -6.13
CA MET A 26 17.31 -1.87 -5.27
C MET A 26 16.41 -1.00 -4.39
N GLY A 27 15.19 -1.48 -4.10
CA GLY A 27 14.23 -0.77 -3.21
C GLY A 27 14.77 -0.48 -1.81
N ARG A 28 15.68 -1.33 -1.29
CA ARG A 28 16.38 -1.10 -0.01
C ARG A 28 17.36 0.08 -0.05
N GLU A 29 17.96 0.35 -1.20
CA GLU A 29 18.91 1.46 -1.37
C GLU A 29 18.13 2.77 -1.43
N LEU A 30 16.99 2.79 -2.11
CA LEU A 30 16.07 3.91 -2.08
C LEU A 30 15.52 4.16 -0.66
N ALA A 31 15.13 3.12 0.07
CA ALA A 31 14.72 3.25 1.46
C ALA A 31 15.83 3.87 2.31
N ALA A 32 17.08 3.41 2.19
CA ALA A 32 18.21 3.96 2.91
C ALA A 32 18.49 5.45 2.57
N GLU A 33 18.34 5.85 1.31
CA GLU A 33 18.45 7.25 0.90
C GLU A 33 17.31 8.11 1.44
N LEU A 34 16.08 7.57 1.47
CA LEU A 34 14.92 8.23 2.08
C LEU A 34 15.04 8.33 3.61
N GLU A 35 15.67 7.36 4.27
CA GLU A 35 16.01 7.45 5.70
C GLU A 35 17.07 8.52 5.97
N ARG A 36 18.03 8.67 5.05
CA ARG A 36 19.12 9.63 5.17
C ARG A 36 18.69 11.07 4.91
N PHE A 37 17.85 11.28 3.90
CA PHE A 37 17.50 12.62 3.40
C PHE A 37 16.05 13.03 3.66
N GLY A 38 15.19 12.08 4.00
CA GLY A 38 13.81 12.32 4.39
C GLY A 38 13.56 12.00 5.86
N GLN A 39 12.30 11.74 6.18
CA GLN A 39 11.84 11.31 7.49
C GLN A 39 11.07 10.01 7.34
N HIS A 40 11.53 8.94 7.98
CA HIS A 40 10.76 7.69 8.11
C HIS A 40 9.53 7.92 9.00
N LEU A 41 8.36 7.61 8.47
CA LEU A 41 7.09 7.79 9.18
C LEU A 41 6.56 6.49 9.77
N GLY A 42 7.03 5.35 9.25
CA GLY A 42 6.70 4.03 9.75
C GLY A 42 6.84 2.96 8.66
N THR A 43 6.60 1.73 9.09
CA THR A 43 6.56 0.55 8.22
C THR A 43 5.40 -0.34 8.65
N LEU A 44 4.62 -0.79 7.66
CA LEU A 44 3.67 -1.88 7.81
C LEU A 44 4.32 -3.17 7.30
N TYR A 45 4.12 -4.27 8.03
CA TYR A 45 4.77 -5.54 7.77
C TYR A 45 3.81 -6.69 8.06
N PHE A 46 3.80 -7.71 7.19
CA PHE A 46 3.10 -8.98 7.41
C PHE A 46 4.03 -10.18 7.17
N ASP A 47 3.93 -11.19 8.04
CA ASP A 47 4.80 -12.38 8.02
C ASP A 47 4.29 -13.47 7.07
N LYS A 48 2.98 -13.56 6.91
CA LYS A 48 2.31 -14.71 6.27
C LYS A 48 1.57 -14.37 4.98
N VAL A 49 1.28 -13.09 4.75
CA VAL A 49 0.46 -12.62 3.62
C VAL A 49 1.18 -11.49 2.89
N TYR A 50 1.08 -11.48 1.56
CA TYR A 50 1.59 -10.39 0.74
C TYR A 50 0.57 -9.24 0.69
N MET A 51 0.96 -8.04 1.15
CA MET A 51 0.16 -6.82 1.03
C MET A 51 -0.20 -6.51 -0.43
N GLY A 52 0.72 -6.79 -1.34
CA GLY A 52 0.47 -6.61 -2.78
C GLY A 52 -0.73 -7.39 -3.29
N ASP A 53 -0.94 -8.61 -2.80
CA ASP A 53 -2.09 -9.44 -3.18
C ASP A 53 -3.40 -8.89 -2.62
N ILE A 54 -3.35 -8.34 -1.40
CA ILE A 54 -4.50 -7.71 -0.75
C ILE A 54 -4.94 -6.48 -1.54
N PHE A 55 -4.02 -5.58 -1.87
CA PHE A 55 -4.33 -4.39 -2.67
C PHE A 55 -4.87 -4.74 -4.05
N LYS A 56 -4.29 -5.74 -4.73
CA LYS A 56 -4.82 -6.22 -6.02
C LYS A 56 -6.23 -6.77 -5.90
N LYS A 57 -6.53 -7.56 -4.86
CA LYS A 57 -7.88 -8.07 -4.63
C LYS A 57 -8.86 -6.95 -4.30
N LEU A 58 -8.46 -5.96 -3.49
CA LEU A 58 -9.29 -4.78 -3.22
C LEU A 58 -9.59 -3.99 -4.50
N GLU A 59 -8.59 -3.78 -5.37
CA GLU A 59 -8.79 -3.15 -6.68
C GLU A 59 -9.74 -3.95 -7.58
N GLU A 60 -9.62 -5.27 -7.61
CA GLU A 60 -10.54 -6.15 -8.36
C GLU A 60 -12.00 -6.03 -7.86
N LEU A 61 -12.21 -5.99 -6.55
CA LEU A 61 -13.56 -5.98 -5.97
C LEU A 61 -14.23 -4.60 -5.98
N THR A 62 -13.44 -3.54 -5.83
CA THR A 62 -13.96 -2.16 -5.71
C THR A 62 -13.86 -1.37 -7.02
N GLY A 63 -12.99 -1.78 -7.94
CA GLY A 63 -12.63 -1.02 -9.14
C GLY A 63 -11.73 0.19 -8.86
N ALA A 64 -11.36 0.44 -7.58
CA ALA A 64 -10.52 1.57 -7.20
C ALA A 64 -9.02 1.24 -7.38
N PRO A 65 -8.20 2.18 -7.90
CA PRO A 65 -6.80 1.92 -8.21
C PRO A 65 -5.91 1.92 -6.96
N PHE A 66 -5.71 0.76 -6.35
CA PHE A 66 -4.76 0.58 -5.23
C PHE A 66 -3.32 0.40 -5.70
N LYS A 67 -3.12 0.09 -6.99
CA LYS A 67 -1.79 -0.07 -7.61
C LYS A 67 -0.83 1.10 -7.41
N PHE A 68 -1.29 2.29 -7.03
CA PHE A 68 -0.41 3.44 -6.74
C PHE A 68 0.37 3.30 -5.43
N LEU A 69 -0.18 2.63 -4.40
CA LEU A 69 0.56 2.27 -3.18
C LEU A 69 1.76 1.37 -3.50
N LEU A 70 1.58 0.56 -4.55
CA LEU A 70 2.57 -0.35 -5.10
C LEU A 70 3.33 0.29 -6.27
N GLY A 71 3.39 1.62 -6.41
CA GLY A 71 4.21 2.25 -7.46
C GLY A 71 3.96 1.73 -8.89
N MET A 72 2.75 1.24 -9.21
CA MET A 72 2.40 0.67 -10.52
C MET A 72 1.55 1.62 -11.38
N GLY A 73 1.49 2.91 -11.03
CA GLY A 73 0.77 3.93 -11.80
C GLY A 73 1.63 5.10 -12.23
N ALA A 74 1.00 6.18 -12.69
CA ALA A 74 1.69 7.36 -13.25
C ALA A 74 2.63 8.08 -12.25
N ARG A 75 2.52 7.78 -10.96
CA ARG A 75 3.39 8.33 -9.90
C ARG A 75 4.46 7.37 -9.43
N ARG A 76 4.71 6.31 -10.21
CA ARG A 76 5.85 5.42 -10.02
C ARG A 76 7.13 6.26 -10.04
N LEU A 77 7.99 6.00 -9.07
CA LEU A 77 9.37 6.45 -9.12
C LEU A 77 10.18 5.30 -9.71
N GLU A 78 10.83 5.53 -10.85
CA GLU A 78 11.70 4.56 -11.53
C GLU A 78 13.16 4.97 -11.30
N PRO A 79 13.82 4.53 -10.21
CA PRO A 79 15.25 4.59 -10.12
C PRO A 79 15.83 3.65 -11.18
N CYS A 80 17.08 3.89 -11.55
CA CYS A 80 17.81 3.12 -12.53
C CYS A 80 18.08 1.69 -12.01
N GLY A 81 17.11 0.77 -12.16
CA GLY A 81 17.27 -0.63 -11.76
C GLY A 81 15.98 -1.33 -11.30
N PRO A 82 16.02 -2.64 -11.03
CA PRO A 82 14.85 -3.41 -10.62
C PRO A 82 14.44 -3.10 -9.17
N ILE A 83 13.55 -2.11 -8.99
CA ILE A 83 12.79 -2.01 -7.73
C ILE A 83 11.80 -3.17 -7.63
N THR A 84 11.43 -3.55 -6.40
CA THR A 84 10.10 -4.11 -6.14
C THR A 84 9.03 -3.06 -6.49
N TYR A 85 8.76 -2.01 -5.70
CA TYR A 85 7.98 -0.83 -6.16
C TYR A 85 8.21 0.45 -5.31
N CYS A 86 8.06 1.64 -5.92
CA CYS A 86 8.06 2.93 -5.21
C CYS A 86 7.13 3.95 -5.88
N GLY A 87 6.43 4.79 -5.12
CA GLY A 87 5.56 5.83 -5.69
C GLY A 87 5.27 7.02 -4.78
N ARG A 88 4.94 8.15 -5.42
CA ARG A 88 4.51 9.40 -4.74
C ARG A 88 3.02 9.34 -4.43
N GLN A 89 2.67 9.55 -3.17
CA GLN A 89 1.31 9.41 -2.64
C GLN A 89 0.67 10.76 -2.39
N ILE A 90 -0.56 10.93 -2.88
CA ILE A 90 -1.40 12.10 -2.57
C ILE A 90 -2.28 11.78 -1.35
N PRO A 91 -2.34 12.67 -0.35
CA PRO A 91 -3.10 12.41 0.87
C PRO A 91 -4.60 12.10 0.64
N ALA A 92 -5.23 12.74 -0.35
CA ALA A 92 -6.62 12.47 -0.75
C ALA A 92 -6.84 11.02 -1.24
N GLU A 93 -5.87 10.43 -1.95
CA GLU A 93 -5.96 9.03 -2.41
C GLU A 93 -5.85 8.05 -1.25
N LEU A 94 -5.03 8.37 -0.24
CA LEU A 94 -4.97 7.57 1.00
C LEU A 94 -6.31 7.56 1.73
N GLY A 95 -7.06 8.67 1.69
CA GLY A 95 -8.43 8.75 2.20
C GLY A 95 -9.39 7.82 1.46
N GLU A 96 -9.30 7.76 0.13
CA GLU A 96 -10.10 6.85 -0.70
C GLU A 96 -9.79 5.38 -0.37
N TYR A 97 -8.53 5.02 -0.19
CA TYR A 97 -8.15 3.65 0.19
C TYR A 97 -8.73 3.22 1.54
N VAL A 98 -8.71 4.12 2.53
CA VAL A 98 -9.35 3.89 3.83
C VAL A 98 -10.86 3.66 3.66
N PHE A 99 -11.52 4.49 2.87
CA PHE A 99 -12.95 4.36 2.59
C PHE A 99 -13.30 3.02 1.93
N GLN A 100 -12.52 2.60 0.93
CA GLN A 100 -12.75 1.33 0.23
C GLN A 100 -12.51 0.11 1.13
N ILE A 101 -11.50 0.14 2.00
CA ILE A 101 -11.29 -0.92 3.00
C ILE A 101 -12.49 -0.99 3.96
N ASP A 102 -12.96 0.16 4.47
CA ASP A 102 -14.13 0.22 5.33
C ASP A 102 -15.39 -0.33 4.65
N ASN A 103 -15.60 -0.05 3.37
CA ASN A 103 -16.74 -0.56 2.61
C ASN A 103 -16.71 -2.08 2.51
N ILE A 104 -15.55 -2.67 2.20
CA ILE A 104 -15.38 -4.12 2.18
C ILE A 104 -15.64 -4.71 3.57
N GLN A 105 -15.11 -4.12 4.64
CA GLN A 105 -15.36 -4.62 6.00
C GLN A 105 -16.85 -4.53 6.39
N LYS A 106 -17.55 -3.44 6.04
CA LYS A 106 -18.99 -3.30 6.27
C LYS A 106 -19.79 -4.34 5.48
N LEU A 107 -19.43 -4.54 4.22
CA LEU A 107 -20.06 -5.53 3.35
C LEU A 107 -19.93 -6.94 3.94
N MET A 108 -18.75 -7.29 4.44
CA MET A 108 -18.47 -8.59 5.06
C MET A 108 -19.28 -8.85 6.34
N ASN A 109 -19.72 -7.79 7.03
CA ASN A 109 -20.50 -7.86 8.27
C ASN A 109 -22.01 -7.62 8.05
N LYS A 110 -22.45 -7.46 6.81
CA LYS A 110 -23.85 -7.20 6.50
C LYS A 110 -24.70 -8.45 6.73
N ALA A 111 -25.78 -8.32 7.51
CA ALA A 111 -26.67 -9.43 7.84
C ALA A 111 -27.43 -9.97 6.62
N GLU A 112 -27.89 -9.07 5.74
CA GLU A 112 -28.66 -9.39 4.54
C GLU A 112 -28.02 -8.76 3.30
N PRO A 113 -27.01 -9.44 2.70
CA PRO A 113 -26.42 -9.00 1.44
C PRO A 113 -27.36 -9.33 0.26
N THR A 114 -27.37 -8.44 -0.72
CA THR A 114 -27.95 -8.71 -2.05
C THR A 114 -27.17 -9.82 -2.76
N GLU A 115 -27.70 -10.34 -3.88
CA GLU A 115 -27.02 -11.37 -4.68
C GLU A 115 -25.62 -10.91 -5.14
N LYS A 116 -25.53 -9.71 -5.71
CA LYS A 116 -24.25 -9.11 -6.14
C LYS A 116 -23.27 -8.92 -4.99
N GLU A 117 -23.76 -8.50 -3.82
CA GLU A 117 -22.95 -8.36 -2.61
C GLU A 117 -22.46 -9.71 -2.10
N SER A 118 -23.30 -10.75 -2.18
CA SER A 118 -22.97 -12.12 -1.80
C SER A 118 -21.85 -12.70 -2.67
N GLU A 119 -21.85 -12.41 -3.97
CA GLU A 119 -20.76 -12.80 -4.87
C GLU A 119 -19.43 -12.13 -4.48
N ILE A 120 -19.45 -10.85 -4.14
CA ILE A 120 -18.25 -10.11 -3.70
C ILE A 120 -17.73 -10.70 -2.39
N ILE A 121 -18.62 -10.97 -1.43
CA ILE A 121 -18.29 -11.60 -0.15
C ILE A 121 -17.67 -12.99 -0.39
N ALA A 122 -18.25 -13.80 -1.28
CA ALA A 122 -17.72 -15.12 -1.61
C ALA A 122 -16.31 -15.04 -2.23
N LYS A 123 -16.09 -14.11 -3.17
CA LYS A 123 -14.76 -13.86 -3.77
C LYS A 123 -13.74 -13.43 -2.71
N TRP A 124 -14.13 -12.57 -1.78
CA TRP A 124 -13.26 -12.13 -0.69
C TRP A 124 -12.92 -13.28 0.28
N LYS A 125 -13.91 -14.08 0.69
CA LYS A 125 -13.69 -15.25 1.56
C LYS A 125 -12.76 -16.28 0.93
N ALA A 126 -13.01 -16.64 -0.33
CA ALA A 126 -12.15 -17.57 -1.06
C ALA A 126 -10.70 -17.04 -1.19
N PHE A 127 -10.54 -15.73 -1.37
CA PHE A 127 -9.22 -15.10 -1.36
C PHE A 127 -8.54 -15.17 0.02
N CYS A 128 -9.28 -14.89 1.10
CA CYS A 128 -8.77 -14.99 2.46
C CYS A 128 -8.27 -16.39 2.78
N GLU A 129 -9.02 -17.42 2.41
CA GLU A 129 -8.63 -18.82 2.57
C GLU A 129 -7.37 -19.15 1.75
N LYS A 130 -7.32 -18.72 0.49
CA LYS A 130 -6.19 -18.96 -0.41
C LYS A 130 -4.86 -18.41 0.13
N ILE A 131 -4.88 -17.18 0.65
CA ILE A 131 -3.66 -16.51 1.14
C ILE A 131 -3.43 -16.74 2.65
N GLN A 132 -4.34 -17.46 3.31
CA GLN A 132 -4.32 -17.70 4.76
C GLN A 132 -4.39 -16.38 5.57
N LEU A 133 -5.27 -15.46 5.15
CA LEU A 133 -5.47 -14.17 5.82
C LEU A 133 -5.98 -14.32 7.26
N ASP A 134 -6.62 -15.44 7.57
CA ASP A 134 -7.02 -15.85 8.92
C ASP A 134 -5.85 -15.91 9.92
N LYS A 135 -4.61 -16.14 9.42
CA LYS A 135 -3.39 -16.11 10.22
C LYS A 135 -2.93 -14.69 10.58
N GLU A 136 -3.52 -13.66 9.98
CA GLU A 136 -3.29 -12.24 10.22
C GLU A 136 -4.64 -11.52 10.46
N PRO A 137 -5.37 -11.85 11.54
CA PRO A 137 -6.81 -11.56 11.68
C PRO A 137 -7.18 -10.07 11.74
N ASN A 138 -6.20 -9.17 11.85
CA ASN A 138 -6.41 -7.71 11.87
C ASN A 138 -5.72 -6.99 10.71
N CYS A 139 -5.33 -7.71 9.66
CA CYS A 139 -4.57 -7.14 8.54
C CYS A 139 -5.25 -5.90 7.93
N LEU A 140 -6.54 -5.97 7.60
CA LEU A 140 -7.26 -4.84 6.99
C LEU A 140 -7.33 -3.64 7.94
N ASP A 141 -7.56 -3.87 9.24
CA ASP A 141 -7.57 -2.78 10.23
C ASP A 141 -6.19 -2.17 10.43
N ALA A 142 -5.13 -2.98 10.37
CA ALA A 142 -3.76 -2.51 10.41
C ALA A 142 -3.44 -1.62 9.19
N ILE A 143 -3.75 -2.08 7.97
CA ILE A 143 -3.59 -1.31 6.73
C ILE A 143 -4.38 0.00 6.85
N LYS A 144 -5.66 -0.06 7.21
CA LYS A 144 -6.55 1.10 7.33
C LYS A 144 -6.01 2.12 8.32
N LYS A 145 -5.70 1.69 9.54
CA LYS A 145 -5.16 2.55 10.60
C LYS A 145 -3.83 3.16 10.17
N TYR A 146 -3.02 2.40 9.46
CA TYR A 146 -1.69 2.83 9.04
C TYR A 146 -1.76 3.88 7.93
N ILE A 147 -2.48 3.60 6.84
CA ILE A 147 -2.69 4.54 5.73
C ILE A 147 -3.44 5.79 6.21
N GLY A 148 -4.47 5.61 7.04
CA GLY A 148 -5.29 6.70 7.57
C GLY A 148 -4.53 7.73 8.39
N LYS A 149 -3.40 7.36 9.02
CA LYS A 149 -2.53 8.31 9.75
C LYS A 149 -1.91 9.38 8.85
N PHE A 150 -1.83 9.12 7.55
CA PHE A 150 -1.08 9.96 6.63
C PHE A 150 -1.96 10.72 5.62
N ARG A 151 -3.29 10.50 5.66
CA ARG A 151 -4.26 11.15 4.76
C ARG A 151 -4.33 12.68 4.87
N ASP A 152 -3.86 13.24 5.99
CA ASP A 152 -3.91 14.67 6.29
C ASP A 152 -2.50 15.30 6.29
N ARG A 153 -1.46 14.52 5.94
CA ARG A 153 -0.06 15.01 5.97
C ARG A 153 0.29 15.79 4.71
N THR A 154 1.10 16.83 4.91
CA THR A 154 1.84 17.54 3.87
C THR A 154 3.30 17.70 4.34
N PRO A 155 4.32 17.61 3.45
CA PRO A 155 4.26 17.42 1.99
C PRO A 155 3.84 15.99 1.57
N GLU A 156 3.77 15.73 0.26
CA GLU A 156 3.48 14.40 -0.30
C GLU A 156 4.45 13.33 0.21
N LEU A 157 3.95 12.10 0.26
CA LEU A 157 4.63 10.99 0.90
C LEU A 157 5.20 10.06 -0.17
N ILE A 158 6.30 9.40 0.16
CA ILE A 158 6.88 8.35 -0.67
C ILE A 158 6.56 7.01 -0.02
N SER A 159 5.84 6.16 -0.75
CA SER A 159 5.68 4.77 -0.37
C SER A 159 6.75 3.93 -1.04
N VAL A 160 7.45 3.12 -0.24
CA VAL A 160 8.39 2.12 -0.73
C VAL A 160 7.86 0.76 -0.31
N TYR A 161 7.65 -0.09 -1.30
CA TYR A 161 7.22 -1.47 -1.08
C TYR A 161 8.38 -2.41 -1.42
N THR A 162 8.82 -3.19 -0.43
CA THR A 162 9.95 -4.11 -0.54
C THR A 162 9.50 -5.54 -0.26
N ARG A 163 9.94 -6.46 -1.11
CA ARG A 163 9.72 -7.90 -0.96
C ARG A 163 11.07 -8.59 -0.77
N CYS A 164 11.32 -9.12 0.43
CA CYS A 164 12.59 -9.74 0.84
C CYS A 164 12.45 -11.26 1.01
#